data_AF-A0A2Z6NHU7-F1
#
_entry.id   AF-A0A2Z6NHU7-F1
#
_cell.length_a   1.000
_cell.length_b   1.000
_cell.length_c   1.000
_cell.angle_alpha   90.00
_cell.angle_beta   90.00
_cell.angle_gamma   90.00
#
_symmetry.space_group_name_H-M   'P 1'
#
loop_
_entity.id
_entity.type
_entity.pdbx_description
1 polymer ?
#
loop_
_entity_poly.entity_id
_entity_poly.type
_entity_poly.pdbx_seq_one_letter_code
_entity_poly.pdbx_strand_id
1 'polypeptide(L)'
;METSPEDFRRSSAEPEEKVFVGSNKFDDFSFNSFNTFLALSLWLGAIHFNGAVIFFALFFLPFSKALLVFGLLFVLMVIPIDEKSLYGRKLARYICKHACSYFPVTLHVEDIKAFHPNRAYVFGYEPHSVLPIGVVALADSTGFMPLPKIKVLASSAPVITVSRKRQKRDLDKIDCLSQVKKRICPYSNGEGETPGSSFLLWTDVYKWWKPGGKLILNVARAIKFTPIYFWGIFGSPIPFKHPMYVVVGRPIELEKNPKPTPEEVAKVHSQFVEALQDLFERNKARVGYPNLQLKIV
;
A
#
# COMPACT_ATOMS: atom_id res chain seq x y z
N MET A 1 32.29 -11.00 -11.77
CA MET A 1 31.92 -9.99 -10.76
C MET A 1 32.03 -10.70 -9.42
N GLU A 2 33.15 -10.52 -8.72
CA GLU A 2 33.46 -11.22 -7.47
C GLU A 2 32.53 -10.76 -6.35
N THR A 3 31.80 -11.70 -5.74
CA THR A 3 31.08 -11.50 -4.50
C THR A 3 32.08 -11.21 -3.38
N SER A 4 31.84 -10.16 -2.59
CA SER A 4 32.72 -9.80 -1.49
C SER A 4 32.77 -10.93 -0.46
N PRO A 5 33.92 -11.24 0.18
CA PRO A 5 34.04 -12.29 1.18
C PRO A 5 33.07 -12.16 2.37
N GLU A 6 32.58 -10.94 2.64
CA GLU A 6 31.54 -10.70 3.65
C GLU A 6 30.12 -11.13 3.22
N ASP A 7 29.79 -11.04 1.93
CA ASP A 7 28.49 -11.47 1.40
C ASP A 7 28.37 -13.00 1.44
N PHE A 8 29.46 -13.73 1.17
CA PHE A 8 29.47 -15.20 1.27
C PHE A 8 29.39 -15.70 2.71
N ARG A 9 30.10 -15.05 3.65
CA ARG A 9 30.08 -15.42 5.08
C ARG A 9 28.73 -15.14 5.75
N ARG A 10 27.86 -14.30 5.14
CA ARG A 10 26.50 -14.03 5.62
C ARG A 10 25.42 -14.88 4.94
N SER A 11 25.63 -15.39 3.71
CA SER A 11 24.66 -16.31 3.10
C SER A 11 24.62 -17.68 3.78
N SER A 12 25.57 -17.98 4.68
CA SER A 12 25.59 -19.13 5.58
C SER A 12 25.03 -18.84 6.99
N ALA A 13 24.57 -17.64 7.28
CA ALA A 13 23.94 -17.32 8.57
C ALA A 13 22.45 -17.72 8.54
N GLU A 14 21.96 -18.35 9.60
CA GLU A 14 20.55 -18.72 9.68
C GLU A 14 19.64 -17.49 9.59
N PRO A 15 18.48 -17.61 8.89
CA PRO A 15 17.53 -16.51 8.76
C PRO A 15 17.05 -16.05 10.13
N GLU A 16 17.09 -14.74 10.36
CA GLU A 16 16.61 -14.14 11.62
C GLU A 16 15.18 -13.62 11.43
N GLU A 17 14.20 -14.44 11.82
CA GLU A 17 12.82 -14.00 11.88
C GLU A 17 12.65 -12.93 12.96
N LYS A 18 12.02 -11.81 12.58
CA LYS A 18 11.73 -10.72 13.50
C LYS A 18 10.25 -10.34 13.45
N VAL A 19 9.63 -10.31 14.61
CA VAL A 19 8.22 -9.94 14.78
C VAL A 19 8.12 -8.58 15.48
N PHE A 20 7.42 -7.65 14.85
CA PHE A 20 7.12 -6.34 15.43
C PHE A 20 5.63 -6.26 15.74
N VAL A 21 5.30 -5.99 17.00
CA VAL A 21 3.92 -5.81 17.45
C VAL A 21 3.68 -4.34 17.75
N GLY A 22 2.67 -3.76 17.09
CA GLY A 22 2.37 -2.33 17.16
C GLY A 22 1.86 -1.85 18.50
N SER A 23 1.10 -2.68 19.24
CA SER A 23 0.77 -2.38 20.64
C SER A 23 2.07 -2.25 21.44
N ASN A 24 2.88 -3.32 21.48
CA ASN A 24 4.05 -3.42 22.35
C ASN A 24 5.08 -2.30 22.12
N LYS A 25 5.25 -1.86 20.87
CA LYS A 25 6.19 -0.77 20.56
C LYS A 25 5.70 0.61 20.98
N PHE A 26 4.38 0.78 21.12
CA PHE A 26 3.75 2.07 21.38
C PHE A 26 2.91 2.07 22.67
N ASP A 27 3.11 1.09 23.56
CA ASP A 27 2.40 0.93 24.84
C ASP A 27 2.52 2.15 25.76
N ASP A 28 3.64 2.89 25.71
CA ASP A 28 3.87 4.11 26.50
C ASP A 28 2.97 5.29 26.09
N PHE A 29 2.33 5.24 24.91
CA PHE A 29 1.32 6.21 24.54
C PHE A 29 0.03 5.80 25.20
N SER A 30 -0.26 6.38 26.39
CA SER A 30 -1.54 6.21 27.09
C SER A 30 -2.67 6.15 26.07
N PHE A 31 -3.44 5.06 26.05
CA PHE A 31 -4.51 4.82 25.09
C PHE A 31 -5.63 5.85 25.28
N ASN A 32 -5.38 7.09 24.86
CA ASN A 32 -6.37 8.14 24.87
C ASN A 32 -7.18 7.97 23.60
N SER A 33 -8.35 7.36 23.74
CA SER A 33 -9.29 7.12 22.64
C SER A 33 -9.53 8.38 21.80
N PHE A 34 -9.44 9.57 22.41
CA PHE A 34 -9.52 10.84 21.70
C PHE A 34 -8.34 11.08 20.75
N ASN A 35 -7.10 10.84 21.17
CA ASN A 35 -5.91 11.03 20.34
C ASN A 35 -5.91 10.07 19.15
N THR A 36 -6.32 8.83 19.40
CA THR A 36 -6.47 7.81 18.35
C THR A 36 -7.57 8.18 17.37
N PHE A 37 -8.73 8.63 17.86
CA PHE A 37 -9.81 9.15 17.02
C PHE A 37 -9.30 10.32 16.15
N LEU A 38 -8.65 11.32 16.75
CA LEU A 38 -8.10 12.47 16.05
C LEU A 38 -7.09 12.05 14.98
N ALA A 39 -6.19 11.12 15.29
CA ALA A 39 -5.21 10.59 14.34
C ALA A 39 -5.88 9.92 13.13
N LEU A 40 -6.88 9.07 13.36
CA LEU A 40 -7.62 8.40 12.29
C LEU A 40 -8.47 9.38 11.48
N SER A 41 -9.09 10.37 12.12
CA SER A 41 -9.83 11.43 11.43
C SER A 41 -8.92 12.29 10.56
N LEU A 42 -7.72 12.64 11.02
CA LEU A 42 -6.73 13.36 10.21
C LEU A 42 -6.22 12.53 9.04
N TRP A 43 -6.04 11.22 9.23
CA TRP A 43 -5.52 10.34 8.19
C TRP A 43 -6.57 9.97 7.15
N LEU A 44 -7.67 9.33 7.58
CA LEU A 44 -8.69 8.74 6.71
C LEU A 44 -9.85 9.70 6.45
N GLY A 45 -10.12 10.60 7.41
CA GLY A 45 -11.14 11.64 7.26
C GLY A 45 -10.76 12.72 6.24
N ALA A 46 -9.46 12.95 5.97
CA ALA A 46 -9.03 13.93 4.96
C ALA A 46 -9.56 13.61 3.55
N ILE A 47 -9.64 12.33 3.17
CA ILE A 47 -10.19 11.90 1.87
C ILE A 47 -11.68 12.26 1.80
N HIS A 48 -12.42 11.93 2.85
CA HIS A 48 -13.86 12.22 2.96
C HIS A 48 -14.13 13.73 3.01
N PHE A 49 -13.29 14.49 3.70
CA PHE A 49 -13.35 15.94 3.77
C PHE A 49 -13.20 16.56 2.39
N ASN A 50 -12.20 16.14 1.60
CA ASN A 50 -12.04 16.60 0.22
C ASN A 50 -13.27 16.25 -0.65
N GLY A 51 -13.80 15.02 -0.51
CA GLY A 51 -15.03 14.61 -1.19
C GLY A 51 -16.23 15.48 -0.81
N ALA A 52 -16.40 15.79 0.48
CA ALA A 52 -17.47 16.66 0.98
C ALA A 52 -17.32 18.10 0.49
N VAL A 53 -16.10 18.64 0.41
CA VAL A 53 -15.83 19.97 -0.15
C VAL A 53 -16.21 20.01 -1.63
N ILE A 54 -15.83 18.98 -2.41
CA ILE A 54 -16.19 18.87 -3.83
C ILE A 54 -17.71 18.78 -4.00
N PHE A 55 -18.36 17.90 -3.23
CA PHE A 55 -19.81 17.75 -3.25
C PHE A 55 -20.51 19.07 -2.89
N PHE A 56 -20.10 19.71 -1.79
CA PHE A 56 -20.68 20.97 -1.37
C PHE A 56 -20.50 22.07 -2.43
N ALA A 57 -19.32 22.15 -3.05
CA ALA A 57 -19.05 23.12 -4.11
C ALA A 57 -19.93 22.89 -5.36
N LEU A 58 -20.20 21.64 -5.73
CA LEU A 58 -21.03 21.32 -6.89
C LEU A 58 -22.51 21.65 -6.68
N PHE A 59 -23.05 21.37 -5.49
CA PHE A 59 -24.49 21.42 -5.24
C PHE A 59 -24.97 22.69 -4.54
N PHE A 60 -24.11 23.37 -3.78
CA PHE A 60 -24.52 24.47 -2.90
C PHE A 60 -23.82 25.81 -3.20
N LEU A 61 -22.85 25.85 -4.12
CA LEU A 61 -22.18 27.10 -4.50
C LEU A 61 -22.57 27.54 -5.92
N PRO A 62 -22.68 28.86 -6.17
CA PRO A 62 -22.72 29.38 -7.54
C PRO A 62 -21.49 28.93 -8.33
N PHE A 63 -21.68 28.71 -9.64
CA PHE A 63 -20.65 28.17 -10.54
C PHE A 63 -19.30 28.89 -10.44
N SER A 64 -19.29 30.22 -10.32
CA SER A 64 -18.07 31.02 -10.17
C SER A 64 -17.29 30.68 -8.89
N LYS A 65 -17.97 30.47 -7.77
CA LYS A 65 -17.35 30.08 -6.49
C LYS A 65 -16.90 28.62 -6.51
N ALA A 66 -17.66 27.74 -7.16
CA ALA A 66 -17.27 26.34 -7.36
C ALA A 66 -15.95 26.23 -8.14
N LEU A 67 -15.80 27.01 -9.21
CA LEU A 67 -14.54 27.07 -9.97
C LEU A 67 -13.36 27.55 -9.12
N LEU A 68 -13.57 28.52 -8.21
CA LEU A 68 -12.53 28.95 -7.28
C LEU A 68 -12.11 27.83 -6.32
N VAL A 69 -13.07 27.05 -5.80
CA VAL A 69 -12.78 25.89 -4.95
C VAL A 69 -11.97 24.84 -5.71
N PHE A 70 -12.38 24.50 -6.94
CA PHE A 70 -11.62 23.56 -7.77
C PHE A 70 -10.23 24.08 -8.13
N GLY A 71 -10.11 25.37 -8.44
CA GLY A 71 -8.82 26.03 -8.68
C GLY A 71 -7.90 25.93 -7.45
N LEU A 72 -8.43 26.20 -6.25
CA LEU A 72 -7.66 26.07 -5.01
C LEU A 72 -7.23 24.63 -4.74
N LEU A 73 -8.14 23.66 -4.86
CA LEU A 73 -7.79 22.24 -4.70
C LEU A 73 -6.73 21.79 -5.70
N PHE A 74 -6.83 22.26 -6.95
CA PHE A 74 -5.83 22.00 -7.98
C PHE A 74 -4.47 22.62 -7.63
N VAL A 75 -4.45 23.87 -7.16
CA VAL A 75 -3.23 24.53 -6.69
C VAL A 75 -2.59 23.74 -5.54
N LEU A 76 -3.37 23.33 -4.54
CA LEU A 76 -2.90 22.49 -3.43
C LEU A 76 -2.35 21.14 -3.89
N MET A 77 -2.92 20.56 -4.95
CA MET A 77 -2.43 19.31 -5.55
C MET A 77 -1.07 19.46 -6.25
N VAL A 78 -0.81 20.60 -6.91
CA VAL A 78 0.44 20.82 -7.65
C VAL A 78 1.56 21.43 -6.80
N ILE A 79 1.24 21.96 -5.62
CA ILE A 79 2.24 22.48 -4.69
C ILE A 79 3.15 21.32 -4.22
N PRO A 80 4.49 21.44 -4.39
CA PRO A 80 5.40 20.40 -3.96
C PRO A 80 5.39 20.28 -2.44
N ILE A 81 5.14 19.07 -1.94
CA ILE A 81 5.18 18.77 -0.51
C ILE A 81 6.64 18.56 -0.09
N ASP A 82 7.07 19.28 0.95
CA ASP A 82 8.37 19.03 1.58
C ASP A 82 8.32 17.78 2.47
N GLU A 83 8.75 16.65 1.92
CA GLU A 83 8.92 15.37 2.63
C GLU A 83 9.86 15.48 3.85
N LYS A 84 10.70 16.52 3.89
CA LYS A 84 11.64 16.73 4.99
C LYS A 84 11.14 17.70 6.06
N SER A 85 9.91 18.18 5.96
CA SER A 85 9.31 19.07 6.94
C SER A 85 9.29 18.41 8.33
N LEU A 86 9.78 19.14 9.34
CA LEU A 86 9.77 18.67 10.72
C LEU A 86 8.34 18.44 11.21
N TYR A 87 7.42 19.35 10.87
CA TYR A 87 6.01 19.26 11.23
C TYR A 87 5.33 18.09 10.52
N GLY A 88 5.56 17.94 9.21
CA GLY A 88 5.02 16.81 8.44
C GLY A 88 5.46 15.46 9.01
N ARG A 89 6.75 15.30 9.33
CA ARG A 89 7.25 14.08 9.97
C ARG A 89 6.73 13.86 11.39
N LYS A 90 6.56 14.91 12.19
CA LYS A 90 5.95 14.80 13.52
C LYS A 90 4.51 14.33 13.43
N LEU A 91 3.73 14.91 12.52
CA LEU A 91 2.35 14.51 12.26
C LEU A 91 2.25 13.08 11.72
N ALA A 92 3.08 12.72 10.74
CA ALA A 92 3.12 11.37 10.19
C ALA A 92 3.46 10.32 11.26
N ARG A 93 4.45 10.60 12.13
CA ARG A 93 4.76 9.73 13.27
C ARG A 93 3.60 9.62 14.26
N TYR A 94 2.93 10.72 14.58
CA TYR A 94 1.75 10.71 15.44
C TYR A 94 0.67 9.80 14.85
N ILE A 95 0.31 10.01 13.58
CA ILE A 95 -0.69 9.19 12.86
C ILE A 95 -0.28 7.72 12.84
N CYS A 96 0.94 7.39 12.42
CA CYS A 96 1.39 6.01 12.28
C CYS A 96 1.37 5.26 13.62
N LYS A 97 1.79 5.90 14.71
CA LYS A 97 1.77 5.31 16.05
C LYS A 97 0.35 4.97 16.50
N HIS A 98 -0.56 5.94 16.38
CA HIS A 98 -1.97 5.72 16.73
C HIS A 98 -2.65 4.70 15.81
N ALA A 99 -2.32 4.69 14.52
CA ALA A 99 -2.84 3.71 13.57
C ALA A 99 -2.37 2.28 13.90
N CYS A 100 -1.07 2.07 14.16
CA CYS A 100 -0.51 0.77 14.53
C CYS A 100 -0.93 0.25 15.92
N SER A 101 -1.45 1.15 16.77
CA SER A 101 -2.04 0.78 18.06
C SER A 101 -3.55 0.53 17.94
N TYR A 102 -4.26 1.35 17.14
CA TYR A 102 -5.69 1.20 16.88
C TYR A 102 -6.00 -0.10 16.18
N PHE A 103 -5.32 -0.36 15.07
CA PHE A 103 -5.29 -1.65 14.42
C PHE A 103 -4.13 -2.42 15.03
N PRO A 104 -4.35 -3.52 15.76
CA PRO A 104 -3.25 -4.33 16.30
C PRO A 104 -2.41 -4.90 15.15
N VAL A 105 -1.41 -4.14 14.70
CA VAL A 105 -0.53 -4.49 13.59
C VAL A 105 0.57 -5.41 14.11
N THR A 106 0.71 -6.57 13.49
CA THR A 106 1.83 -7.49 13.68
C THR A 106 2.57 -7.61 12.36
N LEU A 107 3.82 -7.15 12.32
CA LEU A 107 4.69 -7.28 11.15
C LEU A 107 5.69 -8.42 11.39
N HIS A 108 5.57 -9.48 10.61
CA HIS A 108 6.54 -10.57 10.53
C HIS A 108 7.53 -10.30 9.41
N VAL A 109 8.82 -10.36 9.71
CA VAL A 109 9.90 -10.27 8.71
C VAL A 109 10.68 -11.57 8.79
N GLU A 110 10.67 -12.38 7.72
CA GLU A 110 11.28 -13.72 7.73
C GLU A 110 12.79 -13.69 7.93
N ASP A 111 13.44 -12.66 7.39
CA ASP A 111 14.87 -12.45 7.53
C ASP A 111 15.16 -10.95 7.55
N ILE A 112 15.27 -10.39 8.74
CA ILE A 112 15.58 -8.96 8.90
C ILE A 112 17.01 -8.62 8.43
N LYS A 113 17.94 -9.60 8.47
CA LYS A 113 19.35 -9.39 8.09
C LYS A 113 19.52 -9.23 6.58
N ALA A 114 18.60 -9.74 5.77
CA ALA A 114 18.57 -9.53 4.33
C ALA A 114 18.26 -8.06 3.92
N PHE A 115 17.79 -7.23 4.87
CA PHE A 115 17.47 -5.83 4.61
C PHE A 115 18.60 -4.88 5.02
N HIS A 116 19.22 -4.26 4.02
CA HIS A 116 20.35 -3.36 4.21
C HIS A 116 19.95 -1.88 4.03
N PRO A 117 20.26 -0.98 4.98
CA PRO A 117 19.94 0.45 4.87
C PRO A 117 20.52 1.15 3.63
N ASN A 118 21.59 0.59 3.05
CA ASN A 118 22.25 1.12 1.86
C ASN A 118 21.58 0.71 0.54
N ARG A 119 20.60 -0.19 0.58
CA ARG A 119 19.80 -0.63 -0.56
C ARG A 119 18.41 0.02 -0.50
N ALA A 120 17.86 0.32 -1.66
CA ALA A 120 16.44 0.62 -1.82
C ALA A 120 15.63 -0.66 -2.05
N TYR A 121 14.39 -0.67 -1.57
CA TYR A 121 13.48 -1.80 -1.63
C TYR A 121 12.15 -1.35 -2.23
N VAL A 122 11.52 -2.27 -2.96
CA VAL A 122 10.15 -2.11 -3.45
C VAL A 122 9.35 -3.30 -2.94
N PHE A 123 8.32 -3.02 -2.15
CA PHE A 123 7.40 -4.04 -1.65
C PHE A 123 6.20 -4.12 -2.60
N GLY A 124 5.99 -5.29 -3.19
CA GLY A 124 4.68 -5.66 -3.71
C GLY A 124 3.78 -6.01 -2.55
N TYR A 125 2.77 -5.19 -2.27
CA TYR A 125 1.88 -5.36 -1.13
C TYR A 125 0.59 -6.04 -1.58
N GLU A 126 0.52 -7.36 -1.40
CA GLU A 126 -0.63 -8.18 -1.80
C GLU A 126 -0.94 -9.27 -0.77
N PRO A 127 -2.23 -9.65 -0.58
CA PRO A 127 -3.42 -9.01 -1.15
C PRO A 127 -3.75 -7.68 -0.43
N HIS A 128 -4.09 -6.64 -1.19
CA HIS A 128 -4.49 -5.34 -0.63
C HIS A 128 -6.02 -5.17 -0.52
N SER A 129 -6.52 -4.58 0.58
CA SER A 129 -7.93 -4.16 0.68
C SER A 129 -8.20 -2.87 -0.12
N VAL A 130 -9.46 -2.42 -0.20
CA VAL A 130 -9.88 -1.14 -0.85
C VAL A 130 -8.99 0.02 -0.40
N LEU A 131 -8.61 0.03 0.88
CA LEU A 131 -7.55 0.86 1.42
C LEU A 131 -6.42 -0.04 1.97
N PRO A 132 -5.16 0.13 1.53
CA PRO A 132 -4.04 -0.67 2.00
C PRO A 132 -3.54 -0.17 3.38
N ILE A 133 -4.41 -0.21 4.40
CA ILE A 133 -4.12 0.34 5.74
C ILE A 133 -2.88 -0.32 6.36
N GLY A 134 -2.70 -1.63 6.17
CA GLY A 134 -1.56 -2.39 6.69
C GLY A 134 -0.19 -1.89 6.22
N VAL A 135 -0.11 -1.15 5.10
CA VAL A 135 1.12 -0.51 4.62
C VAL A 135 1.70 0.47 5.64
N VAL A 136 0.88 0.99 6.56
CA VAL A 136 1.36 1.83 7.68
C VAL A 136 2.46 1.14 8.49
N ALA A 137 2.44 -0.19 8.59
CA ALA A 137 3.49 -0.98 9.25
C ALA A 137 4.87 -0.77 8.61
N LEU A 138 4.91 -0.61 7.28
CA LEU A 138 6.13 -0.43 6.49
C LEU A 138 6.57 1.04 6.42
N ALA A 139 5.80 1.98 6.99
CA ALA A 139 6.17 3.38 6.97
C ALA A 139 7.40 3.63 7.86
N ASP A 140 8.36 4.41 7.36
CA ASP A 140 9.55 4.84 8.12
C ASP A 140 9.20 5.49 9.47
N SER A 141 8.02 6.12 9.54
CA SER A 141 7.48 6.74 10.74
C SER A 141 7.16 5.77 11.89
N THR A 142 6.96 4.47 11.63
CA THR A 142 6.82 3.44 12.68
C THR A 142 8.17 2.95 13.18
N GLY A 143 9.20 3.03 12.34
CA GLY A 143 10.53 2.49 12.57
C GLY A 143 10.57 0.96 12.73
N PHE A 144 9.55 0.21 12.30
CA PHE A 144 9.63 -1.27 12.30
C PHE A 144 10.70 -1.74 11.32
N MET A 145 10.70 -1.19 10.11
CA MET A 145 11.75 -1.40 9.12
C MET A 145 12.38 -0.04 8.75
N PRO A 146 13.48 0.36 9.43
CA PRO A 146 14.14 1.64 9.20
C PRO A 146 14.96 1.62 7.90
N LEU A 147 14.28 1.41 6.77
CA LEU A 147 14.90 1.41 5.45
C LEU A 147 14.69 2.80 4.83
N PRO A 148 15.76 3.55 4.53
CA PRO A 148 15.65 4.95 4.12
C PRO A 148 15.10 5.14 2.71
N LYS A 149 14.87 4.05 1.96
CA LYS A 149 14.45 4.07 0.54
C LYS A 149 13.48 2.93 0.28
N ILE A 150 12.24 3.11 0.70
CA ILE A 150 11.15 2.20 0.44
C ILE A 150 10.23 2.80 -0.63
N LYS A 151 9.77 1.97 -1.55
CA LYS A 151 8.50 2.20 -2.25
C LYS A 151 7.58 1.02 -1.97
N VAL A 152 6.30 1.29 -1.81
CA VAL A 152 5.29 0.25 -1.68
C VAL A 152 4.38 0.36 -2.88
N LEU A 153 4.18 -0.75 -3.58
CA LEU A 153 3.29 -0.86 -4.72
C LEU A 153 2.12 -1.72 -4.27
N ALA A 154 0.96 -1.07 -4.14
CA ALA A 154 -0.32 -1.71 -3.94
C ALA A 154 -1.11 -1.48 -5.23
N SER A 155 -1.18 -2.50 -6.09
CA SER A 155 -1.89 -2.45 -7.36
C SER A 155 -2.31 -3.85 -7.71
N SER A 156 -3.52 -4.02 -8.22
CA SER A 156 -4.10 -5.28 -8.71
C SER A 156 -3.36 -5.92 -9.91
N ALA A 157 -2.12 -5.51 -10.16
CA ALA A 157 -1.16 -6.15 -11.04
C ALA A 157 0.22 -6.01 -10.37
N PRO A 158 0.96 -7.10 -10.13
CA PRO A 158 2.27 -7.09 -9.48
C PRO A 158 3.27 -6.29 -10.33
N VAL A 159 3.79 -5.20 -9.77
CA VAL A 159 4.82 -4.37 -10.41
C VAL A 159 6.02 -4.27 -9.48
N ILE A 160 7.21 -4.40 -10.05
CA ILE A 160 8.51 -4.35 -9.38
C ILE A 160 9.28 -3.14 -9.91
N THR A 161 10.08 -2.47 -9.07
CA THR A 161 11.16 -1.58 -9.53
C THR A 161 12.46 -1.76 -8.75
N VAL A 162 13.58 -1.56 -9.45
CA VAL A 162 14.96 -1.78 -8.98
C VAL A 162 15.56 -0.55 -8.30
N SER A 163 16.55 -0.81 -7.46
CA SER A 163 17.22 0.01 -6.46
C SER A 163 18.50 0.75 -6.92
N ARG A 164 18.68 2.05 -6.63
CA ARG A 164 19.74 2.57 -5.70
C ARG A 164 19.96 4.11 -5.73
N LYS A 165 20.52 4.58 -4.60
CA LYS A 165 21.25 5.83 -4.27
C LYS A 165 21.01 7.10 -5.14
N ARG A 166 20.22 8.01 -4.57
CA ARG A 166 20.35 9.50 -4.54
C ARG A 166 20.93 10.15 -5.80
N GLN A 167 20.08 10.69 -6.68
CA GLN A 167 19.92 12.14 -6.88
C GLN A 167 18.69 12.43 -7.76
N LYS A 168 17.92 13.44 -7.32
CA LYS A 168 17.02 14.35 -8.03
C LYS A 168 17.17 14.36 -9.56
N ARG A 169 16.03 14.34 -10.27
CA ARG A 169 15.84 14.26 -11.74
C ARG A 169 15.93 12.79 -12.21
N ASP A 170 14.92 12.13 -12.76
CA ASP A 170 14.06 12.53 -13.87
C ASP A 170 12.69 11.83 -13.80
N LEU A 171 11.64 12.57 -14.19
CA LEU A 171 10.28 12.09 -14.43
C LEU A 171 10.21 11.06 -15.59
N ASP A 172 11.29 10.84 -16.33
CA ASP A 172 11.34 9.99 -17.53
C ASP A 172 11.21 8.49 -17.23
N LYS A 173 11.40 8.06 -15.98
CA LYS A 173 11.19 6.66 -15.56
C LYS A 173 9.72 6.25 -15.44
N ILE A 174 8.79 7.21 -15.48
CA ILE A 174 7.35 6.91 -15.51
C ILE A 174 6.97 6.28 -16.87
N ASP A 175 7.72 6.52 -17.94
CA ASP A 175 7.35 6.06 -19.28
C ASP A 175 7.57 4.54 -19.46
N CYS A 176 8.67 3.99 -18.93
CA CYS A 176 8.88 2.54 -18.89
C CYS A 176 7.87 1.82 -17.95
N LEU A 177 7.49 2.47 -16.85
CA LEU A 177 6.46 1.97 -15.92
C LEU A 177 5.04 2.00 -16.51
N SER A 178 4.77 3.00 -17.36
CA SER A 178 3.55 3.11 -18.17
C SER A 178 3.48 2.03 -19.26
N GLN A 179 4.62 1.67 -19.87
CA GLN A 179 4.72 0.59 -20.87
C GLN A 179 4.42 -0.79 -20.26
N VAL A 180 4.91 -1.08 -19.05
CA VAL A 180 4.59 -2.30 -18.30
C VAL A 180 3.11 -2.36 -17.95
N LYS A 181 2.51 -1.25 -17.49
CA LYS A 181 1.07 -1.14 -17.24
C LYS A 181 0.19 -1.36 -18.49
N LYS A 182 0.68 -1.02 -19.69
CA LYS A 182 -0.04 -1.15 -20.97
C LYS A 182 0.06 -2.55 -21.60
N ARG A 183 1.10 -3.33 -21.31
CA ARG A 183 1.30 -4.67 -21.90
C ARG A 183 0.72 -5.83 -21.05
N ILE A 184 0.38 -5.58 -19.78
CA ILE A 184 -0.02 -6.61 -18.82
C ILE A 184 -1.51 -7.00 -18.88
N CYS A 185 -2.38 -6.23 -19.56
CA CYS A 185 -3.76 -6.65 -19.83
C CYS A 185 -4.25 -6.10 -21.18
N PRO A 186 -4.42 -6.92 -22.24
CA PRO A 186 -5.46 -6.63 -23.20
C PRO A 186 -6.79 -6.95 -22.51
N TYR A 187 -7.58 -5.90 -22.31
CA TYR A 187 -9.00 -5.92 -21.98
C TYR A 187 -9.69 -7.28 -22.24
N SER A 188 -10.03 -8.05 -21.19
CA SER A 188 -10.82 -9.27 -21.37
C SER A 188 -12.30 -8.90 -21.57
N ASN A 189 -12.76 -8.99 -22.82
CA ASN A 189 -14.16 -9.25 -23.12
C ASN A 189 -14.48 -10.69 -22.67
N GLY A 190 -15.52 -10.89 -21.88
CA GLY A 190 -15.94 -12.23 -21.49
C GLY A 190 -16.96 -12.20 -20.36
N GLU A 191 -18.14 -12.69 -20.68
CA GLU A 191 -19.37 -12.66 -19.88
C GLU A 191 -19.29 -13.62 -18.68
N GLY A 192 -20.01 -13.30 -17.60
CA GLY A 192 -20.28 -14.23 -16.50
C GLY A 192 -19.74 -13.86 -15.11
N GLU A 193 -19.97 -12.63 -14.63
CA GLU A 193 -19.79 -12.34 -13.20
C GLU A 193 -21.06 -12.72 -12.43
N THR A 194 -21.01 -13.87 -11.75
CA THR A 194 -21.88 -14.15 -10.60
C THR A 194 -21.48 -13.20 -9.45
N PRO A 195 -22.42 -12.54 -8.77
CA PRO A 195 -22.11 -11.67 -7.65
C PRO A 195 -21.85 -12.54 -6.40
N GLY A 196 -20.62 -13.01 -6.27
CA GLY A 196 -20.22 -13.87 -5.16
C GLY A 196 -18.78 -13.59 -4.73
N SER A 197 -18.64 -12.83 -3.64
CA SER A 197 -17.50 -12.91 -2.70
C SER A 197 -16.08 -12.76 -3.30
N SER A 198 -15.66 -11.52 -3.49
CA SER A 198 -14.25 -11.18 -3.76
C SER A 198 -13.45 -11.13 -2.45
N PHE A 199 -12.50 -12.06 -2.34
CA PHE A 199 -11.51 -12.25 -1.28
C PHE A 199 -10.67 -10.99 -1.00
N LEU A 200 -10.63 -10.51 0.24
CA LEU A 200 -9.57 -9.64 0.76
C LEU A 200 -9.34 -10.01 2.24
N LEU A 201 -8.14 -10.44 2.64
CA LEU A 201 -7.84 -10.77 4.05
C LEU A 201 -7.99 -9.59 5.03
N TRP A 202 -8.32 -8.39 4.53
CA TRP A 202 -8.47 -7.17 5.31
C TRP A 202 -9.79 -6.44 5.00
N THR A 203 -10.87 -7.15 4.65
CA THR A 203 -12.19 -6.56 4.38
C THR A 203 -12.85 -5.91 5.58
N ASP A 204 -12.50 -6.31 6.80
CA ASP A 204 -13.37 -6.05 7.94
C ASP A 204 -13.14 -4.68 8.59
N VAL A 205 -12.15 -3.91 8.12
CA VAL A 205 -11.91 -2.54 8.57
C VAL A 205 -12.97 -1.55 8.07
N TYR A 206 -13.62 -1.84 6.94
CA TYR A 206 -14.68 -1.01 6.40
C TYR A 206 -15.77 -1.86 5.74
N LYS A 207 -17.03 -1.48 5.96
CA LYS A 207 -18.11 -1.90 5.05
C LYS A 207 -17.97 -1.10 3.77
N TRP A 208 -18.28 -1.72 2.64
CA TRP A 208 -18.20 -1.04 1.36
C TRP A 208 -19.29 -1.49 0.41
N TRP A 209 -19.57 -0.64 -0.56
CA TRP A 209 -20.54 -0.84 -1.60
C TRP A 209 -19.98 -0.32 -2.92
N LYS A 210 -20.11 -1.14 -3.97
CA LYS A 210 -19.78 -0.76 -5.34
C LYS A 210 -21.08 -0.55 -6.11
N PRO A 211 -21.31 0.62 -6.70
CA PRO A 211 -22.46 0.86 -7.56
C PRO A 211 -22.40 -0.04 -8.80
N GLY A 212 -23.50 -0.74 -9.06
CA GLY A 212 -23.67 -1.63 -10.22
C GLY A 212 -24.39 -0.96 -11.38
N GLY A 213 -24.33 -1.57 -12.57
CA GLY A 213 -25.08 -1.14 -13.76
C GLY A 213 -24.18 -0.82 -14.96
N LYS A 214 -24.70 -1.09 -16.17
CA LYS A 214 -23.94 -1.02 -17.43
C LYS A 214 -23.35 0.38 -17.68
N LEU A 215 -24.09 1.43 -17.35
CA LEU A 215 -23.64 2.83 -17.49
C LEU A 215 -22.48 3.15 -16.54
N ILE A 216 -22.62 2.83 -15.26
CA ILE A 216 -21.59 3.09 -14.24
C ILE A 216 -20.31 2.32 -14.57
N LEU A 217 -20.43 1.07 -15.01
CA LEU A 217 -19.29 0.27 -15.45
C LEU A 217 -18.63 0.83 -16.70
N ASN A 218 -19.40 1.33 -17.67
CA ASN A 218 -18.84 1.97 -18.87
C ASN A 218 -18.08 3.26 -18.52
N VAL A 219 -18.66 4.09 -17.65
CA VAL A 219 -17.99 5.31 -17.15
C VAL A 219 -16.73 4.92 -16.38
N ALA A 220 -16.84 4.01 -15.41
CA ALA A 220 -15.70 3.53 -14.61
C ALA A 220 -14.56 2.99 -15.48
N ARG A 221 -14.89 2.26 -16.55
CA ARG A 221 -13.90 1.76 -17.54
C ARG A 221 -13.26 2.89 -18.34
N ALA A 222 -14.02 3.92 -18.72
CA ALA A 222 -13.49 5.09 -19.42
C ALA A 222 -12.53 5.90 -18.55
N ILE A 223 -12.89 6.12 -17.27
CA ILE A 223 -12.08 6.90 -16.32
C ILE A 223 -11.02 6.06 -15.59
N LYS A 224 -10.97 4.74 -15.83
CA LYS A 224 -10.11 3.76 -15.14
C LYS A 224 -10.16 3.86 -13.61
N PHE A 225 -11.33 4.22 -13.08
CA PHE A 225 -11.59 4.38 -11.66
C PHE A 225 -12.99 3.85 -11.36
N THR A 226 -13.09 2.94 -10.40
CA THR A 226 -14.37 2.44 -9.92
C THR A 226 -14.72 3.22 -8.66
N PRO A 227 -15.79 4.02 -8.64
CA PRO A 227 -16.24 4.65 -7.41
C PRO A 227 -16.67 3.55 -6.44
N ILE A 228 -16.03 3.47 -5.28
CA ILE A 228 -16.41 2.56 -4.19
C ILE A 228 -16.78 3.45 -3.01
N TYR A 229 -17.96 3.22 -2.45
CA TYR A 229 -18.39 3.88 -1.23
C TYR A 229 -18.06 2.98 -0.05
N PHE A 230 -17.40 3.50 0.98
CA PHE A 230 -17.04 2.72 2.17
C PHE A 230 -17.30 3.51 3.44
N TRP A 231 -17.67 2.81 4.51
CA TRP A 231 -18.02 3.37 5.81
C TRP A 231 -17.69 2.38 6.93
N GLY A 232 -17.43 2.89 8.12
CA GLY A 232 -17.08 2.11 9.29
C GLY A 232 -18.07 2.33 10.43
N ILE A 233 -17.56 2.63 11.61
CA ILE A 233 -18.32 2.68 12.87
C ILE A 233 -19.47 3.68 12.74
N PHE A 234 -20.70 3.26 13.03
CA PHE A 234 -21.93 4.08 12.91
C PHE A 234 -22.12 4.78 11.54
N GLY A 235 -21.60 4.20 10.44
CA GLY A 235 -21.68 4.84 9.12
C GLY A 235 -20.69 6.00 8.92
N SER A 236 -19.80 6.23 9.88
CA SER A 236 -18.76 7.25 9.81
C SER A 236 -17.58 6.80 8.94
N PRO A 237 -16.67 7.71 8.54
CA PRO A 237 -15.41 7.34 7.89
C PRO A 237 -14.40 6.65 8.80
N ILE A 238 -14.74 6.30 10.04
CA ILE A 238 -13.81 5.72 11.02
C ILE A 238 -13.84 4.19 10.89
N PRO A 239 -12.70 3.53 10.62
CA PRO A 239 -12.64 2.09 10.37
C PRO A 239 -12.95 1.28 11.64
N PHE A 240 -13.43 0.04 11.46
CA PHE A 240 -13.55 -0.92 12.56
C PHE A 240 -12.16 -1.36 13.04
N LYS A 241 -12.03 -1.58 14.35
CA LYS A 241 -10.81 -2.14 14.93
C LYS A 241 -10.71 -3.62 14.53
N HIS A 242 -9.70 -3.94 13.72
CA HIS A 242 -9.39 -5.29 13.29
C HIS A 242 -7.87 -5.53 13.38
N PRO A 243 -7.41 -6.69 13.89
CA PRO A 243 -6.00 -7.07 13.86
C PRO A 243 -5.46 -7.05 12.43
N MET A 244 -4.21 -6.63 12.26
CA MET A 244 -3.54 -6.62 10.96
C MET A 244 -2.24 -7.43 11.02
N TYR A 245 -2.06 -8.38 10.11
CA TYR A 245 -0.87 -9.21 10.00
C TYR A 245 -0.18 -8.90 8.67
N VAL A 246 1.01 -8.33 8.73
CA VAL A 246 1.81 -8.08 7.54
C VAL A 246 2.99 -9.04 7.58
N VAL A 247 3.21 -9.77 6.51
CA VAL A 247 4.36 -10.68 6.39
C VAL A 247 5.27 -10.19 5.28
N VAL A 248 6.56 -10.07 5.58
CA VAL A 248 7.60 -9.64 4.67
C VAL A 248 8.56 -10.81 4.48
N GLY A 249 8.56 -11.37 3.26
CA GLY A 249 9.51 -12.39 2.85
C GLY A 249 10.90 -11.82 2.53
N ARG A 250 11.82 -12.73 2.18
CA ARG A 250 13.16 -12.36 1.72
C ARG A 250 13.12 -11.51 0.44
N PRO A 251 14.01 -10.52 0.29
CA PRO A 251 14.06 -9.70 -0.92
C PRO A 251 14.54 -10.52 -2.13
N ILE A 252 13.88 -10.33 -3.27
CA ILE A 252 14.32 -10.89 -4.56
C ILE A 252 15.40 -9.96 -5.13
N GLU A 253 16.60 -10.49 -5.36
CA GLU A 253 17.69 -9.74 -5.98
C GLU A 253 17.49 -9.63 -7.49
N LEU A 254 17.70 -8.43 -8.03
CA LEU A 254 17.46 -8.12 -9.43
C LEU A 254 18.67 -7.43 -10.04
N GLU A 255 19.04 -7.88 -11.23
CA GLU A 255 20.01 -7.19 -12.07
C GLU A 255 19.38 -5.94 -12.69
N LYS A 256 20.19 -4.90 -12.88
CA LYS A 256 19.71 -3.63 -13.39
C LYS A 256 19.71 -3.65 -14.91
N ASN A 257 18.51 -3.59 -15.48
CA ASN A 257 18.34 -3.29 -16.90
C ASN A 257 17.54 -1.98 -17.07
N PRO A 258 18.13 -0.90 -17.64
CA PRO A 258 17.41 0.35 -17.90
C PRO A 258 16.34 0.21 -19.00
N LYS A 259 16.44 -0.81 -19.86
CA LYS A 259 15.45 -1.15 -20.89
C LYS A 259 15.16 -2.65 -20.80
N PRO A 260 14.41 -3.08 -19.76
CA PRO A 260 14.16 -4.49 -19.54
C PRO A 260 13.37 -5.07 -20.71
N THR A 261 13.72 -6.28 -21.13
CA THR A 261 12.93 -6.97 -22.15
C THR A 261 11.64 -7.52 -21.52
N PRO A 262 10.56 -7.71 -22.29
CA PRO A 262 9.33 -8.31 -21.79
C PRO A 262 9.56 -9.67 -21.10
N GLU A 263 10.52 -10.45 -21.60
CA GLU A 263 10.88 -11.78 -21.10
C GLU A 263 11.56 -11.71 -19.73
N GLU A 264 12.48 -10.74 -19.54
CA GLU A 264 13.11 -10.49 -18.24
C GLU A 264 12.07 -10.08 -17.19
N VAL A 265 11.13 -9.20 -17.58
CA VAL A 265 10.03 -8.78 -16.71
C VAL A 265 9.15 -9.96 -16.33
N ALA A 266 8.77 -10.79 -17.31
CA ALA A 266 7.96 -11.99 -17.07
C ALA A 266 8.66 -12.98 -16.15
N LYS A 267 9.98 -13.19 -16.32
CA LYS A 267 10.78 -14.06 -15.45
C LYS A 267 10.76 -13.60 -14.00
N VAL A 268 11.06 -12.32 -13.78
CA VAL A 268 11.09 -11.71 -12.43
C VAL A 268 9.70 -11.70 -11.80
N HIS A 269 8.67 -11.44 -12.59
CA HIS A 269 7.27 -11.53 -12.16
C HIS A 269 6.92 -12.94 -11.69
N SER A 270 7.27 -13.99 -12.45
CA SER A 270 7.02 -15.38 -12.05
C SER A 270 7.73 -15.74 -10.75
N GLN A 271 8.99 -15.31 -10.57
CA GLN A 271 9.73 -15.49 -9.31
C GLN A 271 9.01 -14.82 -8.13
N PHE A 272 8.47 -13.62 -8.33
CA PHE A 272 7.70 -12.92 -7.31
C PHE A 272 6.39 -13.62 -6.97
N VAL A 273 5.64 -14.06 -7.98
CA VAL A 273 4.38 -14.80 -7.81
C VAL A 273 4.61 -16.08 -7.02
N GLU A 274 5.63 -16.85 -7.38
CA GLU A 274 6.02 -18.08 -6.69
C GLU A 274 6.41 -17.78 -5.23
N ALA A 275 7.26 -16.78 -5.00
CA ALA A 275 7.67 -16.37 -3.66
C ALA A 275 6.49 -15.87 -2.81
N LEU A 276 5.52 -15.16 -3.40
CA LEU A 276 4.32 -14.67 -2.72
C LEU A 276 3.38 -15.82 -2.35
N GLN A 277 3.17 -16.78 -3.25
CA GLN A 277 2.35 -17.97 -2.98
C GLN A 277 2.96 -18.82 -1.86
N ASP A 278 4.27 -19.07 -1.91
CA ASP A 278 4.99 -19.77 -0.85
C ASP A 278 4.91 -19.01 0.49
N LEU A 279 5.18 -17.70 0.49
CA LEU A 279 5.09 -16.86 1.68
C LEU A 279 3.68 -16.90 2.29
N PHE A 280 2.65 -16.83 1.46
CA PHE A 280 1.26 -16.91 1.90
C PHE A 280 0.95 -18.28 2.52
N GLU A 281 1.29 -19.36 1.82
CA GLU A 281 0.98 -20.73 2.24
C GLU A 281 1.64 -21.08 3.58
N ARG A 282 2.91 -20.69 3.76
CA ARG A 282 3.66 -20.92 5.00
C ARG A 282 3.11 -20.13 6.19
N ASN A 283 2.43 -19.01 5.97
CA ASN A 283 2.00 -18.10 7.04
C ASN A 283 0.48 -18.11 7.30
N LYS A 284 -0.37 -18.55 6.37
CA LYS A 284 -1.84 -18.46 6.49
C LYS A 284 -2.41 -19.16 7.73
N ALA A 285 -1.86 -20.30 8.12
CA ALA A 285 -2.32 -21.05 9.30
C ALA A 285 -1.99 -20.31 10.60
N ARG A 286 -0.80 -19.69 10.66
CA ARG A 286 -0.32 -18.92 11.81
C ARG A 286 -1.20 -17.71 12.11
N VAL A 287 -1.75 -17.09 11.07
CA VAL A 287 -2.62 -15.91 11.19
C VAL A 287 -4.12 -16.27 11.28
N GLY A 288 -4.46 -17.55 11.47
CA GLY A 288 -5.84 -17.99 11.72
C GLY A 288 -6.65 -18.36 10.46
N TYR A 289 -6.00 -18.47 9.30
CA TYR A 289 -6.65 -18.75 8.01
C TYR A 289 -6.12 -20.03 7.33
N PRO A 290 -6.12 -21.21 7.98
CA PRO A 290 -5.49 -22.43 7.46
C PRO A 290 -6.11 -22.94 6.15
N ASN A 291 -7.40 -22.69 5.93
CA ASN A 291 -8.12 -23.17 4.75
C ASN A 291 -8.15 -22.17 3.60
N LEU A 292 -7.54 -20.99 3.78
CA LEU A 292 -7.58 -19.94 2.78
C LEU A 292 -6.61 -20.26 1.64
N GLN A 293 -6.97 -19.89 0.42
CA GLN A 293 -6.15 -20.11 -0.76
C GLN A 293 -5.90 -18.78 -1.46
N LEU A 294 -4.64 -18.54 -1.83
CA LEU A 294 -4.28 -17.39 -2.65
C LEU A 294 -4.50 -17.75 -4.12
N LYS A 295 -5.49 -17.11 -4.74
CA LYS A 295 -5.73 -17.20 -6.19
C LYS A 295 -5.20 -15.95 -6.88
N ILE A 296 -4.23 -16.13 -7.75
CA ILE A 296 -3.69 -15.07 -8.62
C ILE A 296 -4.37 -15.26 -9.98
N VAL A 297 -5.07 -14.23 -10.45
CA VAL A 297 -5.87 -14.22 -11.69
C VAL A 297 -5.26 -13.26 -12.69
#